data_AF-A0AAD7H5A8-F1
#
_entry.id   AF-A0AAD7H5A8-F1
#
_cell.length_a   1.000
_cell.length_b   1.000
_cell.length_c   1.000
_cell.angle_alpha   90.00
_cell.angle_beta   90.00
_cell.angle_gamma   90.00
#
_symmetry.space_group_name_H-M   'P 1'
#
loop_
_entity.id
_entity.type
_entity.pdbx_description
1 polymer ?
#
loop_
_entity_poly.entity_id
_entity_poly.type
_entity_poly.pdbx_seq_one_letter_code
_entity_poly.pdbx_strand_id
1 'polypeptide(L)'
;LPSRIRAPKLDTPPKFTGTDDHLAYIRWVETLVGWMRTMLYGGSDPDTDSFRVSILKNLLDGVALQWYLDFVESANPPVEFAGVLCGLYHRFITTATAHHALRDF
;
A
#
# COMPACT_ATOMS: atom_id res chain seq x y z
N LEU A 1 -13.15 22.80 -15.70
CA LEU A 1 -14.28 21.85 -15.57
C LEU A 1 -15.59 22.61 -15.82
N PRO A 2 -16.55 22.07 -16.60
CA PRO A 2 -17.85 22.71 -16.81
C PRO A 2 -18.60 22.85 -15.49
N SER A 3 -19.24 23.99 -15.27
CA SER A 3 -19.72 24.53 -13.98
C SER A 3 -20.84 23.74 -13.27
N ARG A 4 -21.16 22.52 -13.73
CA ARG A 4 -22.25 21.68 -13.19
C ARG A 4 -21.85 20.23 -12.92
N ILE A 5 -20.59 19.86 -13.12
CA ILE A 5 -20.11 18.53 -12.74
C ILE A 5 -19.69 18.60 -11.27
N ARG A 6 -20.53 18.07 -10.37
CA ARG A 6 -20.11 17.79 -8.99
C ARG A 6 -18.91 16.85 -9.11
N ALA A 7 -17.75 17.26 -8.57
CA ALA A 7 -16.58 16.40 -8.59
C ALA A 7 -16.99 15.03 -8.04
N PRO A 8 -16.68 13.92 -8.74
CA PRO A 8 -17.01 12.60 -8.22
C PRO A 8 -16.37 12.48 -6.84
N LYS A 9 -17.17 12.09 -5.84
CA LYS A 9 -16.60 11.67 -4.55
C LYS A 9 -15.72 10.47 -4.87
N LEU A 10 -14.41 10.66 -4.77
CA LEU A 10 -13.45 9.58 -4.90
C LEU A 10 -13.42 8.88 -3.57
N ASP A 11 -14.06 7.71 -3.52
CA ASP A 11 -14.03 6.87 -2.34
C ASP A 11 -12.58 6.46 -2.05
N THR A 12 -12.20 6.58 -0.79
CA THR A 12 -10.87 6.17 -0.32
C THR A 12 -10.73 4.66 -0.47
N PRO A 13 -9.54 4.14 -0.88
CA PRO A 13 -9.30 2.70 -0.96
C PRO A 13 -9.58 2.01 0.38
N PRO A 14 -10.00 0.73 0.36
CA PRO A 14 -10.10 -0.05 1.59
C PRO A 14 -8.73 -0.18 2.26
N LYS A 15 -8.72 -0.31 3.59
CA LYS A 15 -7.48 -0.53 4.32
C LYS A 15 -6.95 -1.94 4.10
N PHE A 16 -5.63 -2.07 4.03
CA PHE A 16 -4.96 -3.37 4.02
C PHE A 16 -4.60 -3.82 5.43
N THR A 17 -5.03 -5.03 5.79
CA THR A 17 -4.89 -5.58 7.15
C THR A 17 -3.76 -6.62 7.27
N GLY A 18 -3.08 -6.97 6.18
CA GLY A 18 -2.05 -8.03 6.16
C GLY A 18 -2.55 -9.41 5.72
N THR A 19 -3.48 -9.47 4.76
CA THR A 19 -3.89 -10.75 4.15
C THR A 19 -2.71 -11.43 3.45
N ASP A 20 -2.70 -12.76 3.46
CA ASP A 20 -1.76 -13.64 2.76
C ASP A 20 -2.20 -14.03 1.34
N ASP A 21 -3.40 -13.61 0.91
CA ASP A 21 -3.92 -13.87 -0.44
C ASP A 21 -3.26 -12.94 -1.45
N HIS A 22 -2.44 -13.53 -2.33
CA HIS A 22 -1.78 -12.87 -3.45
C HIS A 22 -2.74 -12.03 -4.31
N LEU A 23 -3.88 -12.57 -4.72
CA LEU A 23 -4.82 -11.89 -5.60
C LEU A 23 -5.56 -10.77 -4.87
N ALA A 24 -5.84 -10.94 -3.58
CA ALA A 24 -6.40 -9.86 -2.76
C ALA A 24 -5.42 -8.69 -2.65
N TYR A 25 -4.13 -8.97 -2.43
CA TYR A 25 -3.09 -7.95 -2.38
C TYR A 25 -2.95 -7.18 -3.70
N ILE A 26 -2.84 -7.89 -4.84
CA ILE A 26 -2.70 -7.25 -6.15
C ILE A 26 -3.89 -6.32 -6.45
N ARG A 27 -5.12 -6.79 -6.23
CA ARG A 27 -6.34 -5.96 -6.41
C ARG A 27 -6.36 -4.73 -5.51
N TRP A 28 -5.86 -4.86 -4.29
CA TRP A 28 -5.73 -3.73 -3.38
C TRP A 28 -4.71 -2.70 -3.89
N VAL A 29 -3.54 -3.14 -4.36
CA VAL A 29 -2.52 -2.25 -4.94
C VAL A 29 -3.05 -1.53 -6.19
N GLU A 30 -3.76 -2.23 -7.07
CA GLU A 30 -4.37 -1.62 -8.27
C GLU A 30 -5.37 -0.52 -7.89
N THR A 31 -6.20 -0.78 -6.88
CA THR A 31 -7.18 0.19 -6.35
C THR A 31 -6.47 1.41 -5.75
N LEU A 32 -5.43 1.18 -4.94
CA LEU A 32 -4.62 2.22 -4.31
C LEU A 32 -3.96 3.14 -5.35
N VAL A 33 -3.24 2.56 -6.31
CA VAL A 33 -2.51 3.31 -7.35
C VAL A 33 -3.49 4.03 -8.28
N GLY A 34 -4.62 3.38 -8.61
CA GLY A 34 -5.70 4.01 -9.37
C GLY A 34 -6.23 5.26 -8.69
N TRP A 35 -6.53 5.18 -7.39
CA TRP A 35 -6.98 6.31 -6.59
C TRP A 35 -5.92 7.41 -6.46
N MET A 36 -4.65 7.07 -6.19
CA MET A 36 -3.55 8.04 -6.12
C MET A 36 -3.37 8.78 -7.44
N ARG A 37 -3.48 8.10 -8.57
CA ARG A 37 -3.41 8.72 -9.90
C ARG A 37 -4.55 9.71 -10.11
N THR A 38 -5.78 9.39 -9.68
CA THR A 38 -6.92 10.30 -9.80
C THR A 38 -6.81 11.50 -8.88
N MET A 39 -6.20 11.35 -7.70
CA MET A 39 -5.91 12.44 -6.76
C MET A 39 -4.69 13.28 -7.14
N LEU A 40 -4.08 13.03 -8.32
CA LEU A 40 -2.87 13.68 -8.81
C LEU A 40 -1.64 13.48 -7.91
N TYR A 41 -1.62 12.39 -7.13
CA TYR A 41 -0.45 11.94 -6.37
C TYR A 41 0.46 11.05 -7.20
N GLY A 42 0.35 11.07 -8.54
CA GLY A 42 1.22 10.35 -9.48
C GLY A 42 2.52 11.10 -9.80
N GLY A 43 3.40 10.51 -10.61
CA GLY A 43 4.66 11.14 -11.06
C GLY A 43 5.92 10.70 -10.31
N SER A 44 7.08 11.17 -10.78
CA SER A 44 8.42 10.72 -10.35
C SER A 44 9.09 11.64 -9.33
N ASP A 45 8.36 12.62 -8.81
CA ASP A 45 8.88 13.65 -7.92
C ASP A 45 9.18 13.06 -6.51
N PRO A 46 10.39 13.27 -5.94
CA PRO A 46 10.76 12.70 -4.64
C PRO A 46 9.89 13.16 -3.47
N ASP A 47 9.45 14.42 -3.46
CA ASP A 47 8.57 14.94 -2.40
C ASP A 47 7.20 14.27 -2.46
N THR A 48 6.74 13.96 -3.69
CA THR A 48 5.54 13.17 -3.93
C THR A 48 5.68 11.73 -3.39
N ASP A 49 6.87 11.13 -3.42
CA ASP A 49 7.09 9.77 -2.92
C ASP A 49 6.98 9.69 -1.39
N SER A 50 7.62 10.61 -0.68
CA SER A 50 7.53 10.74 0.79
C SER A 50 6.08 10.97 1.24
N PHE A 51 5.34 11.75 0.46
CA PHE A 51 3.92 11.98 0.71
C PHE A 51 3.07 10.72 0.49
N ARG A 52 3.37 9.90 -0.54
CA ARG A 52 2.69 8.61 -0.76
C ARG A 52 2.93 7.63 0.38
N VAL A 53 4.17 7.56 0.88
CA VAL A 53 4.52 6.76 2.06
C VAL A 53 3.67 7.18 3.27
N SER A 54 3.53 8.49 3.50
CA SER A 54 2.69 9.03 4.57
C SER A 54 1.19 8.73 4.38
N ILE A 55 0.68 8.82 3.14
CA ILE A 55 -0.71 8.42 2.84
C ILE A 55 -0.90 6.92 3.08
N LEU A 56 0.05 6.10 2.63
CA LEU A 56 -0.02 4.64 2.72
C LEU A 56 -0.25 4.19 4.16
N LYS A 57 0.42 4.81 5.15
CA LYS A 57 0.19 4.56 6.58
C LYS A 57 -1.30 4.63 6.97
N ASN A 58 -2.06 5.60 6.43
CA ASN A 58 -3.48 5.76 6.73
C ASN A 58 -4.38 4.71 6.06
N LEU A 59 -3.85 3.99 5.08
CA LEU A 59 -4.50 2.91 4.33
C LEU A 59 -4.06 1.53 4.82
N LEU A 60 -3.32 1.46 5.93
CA LEU A 60 -2.98 0.22 6.62
C LEU A 60 -3.79 0.09 7.91
N ASP A 61 -4.03 -1.14 8.32
CA ASP A 61 -4.65 -1.46 9.61
C ASP A 61 -4.04 -2.75 10.19
N GLY A 62 -4.33 -3.02 11.46
CA GLY A 62 -3.95 -4.25 12.15
C GLY A 62 -2.45 -4.57 12.04
N VAL A 63 -2.13 -5.81 11.66
CA VAL A 63 -0.73 -6.30 11.61
C VAL A 63 0.08 -5.65 10.49
N ALA A 64 -0.55 -5.21 9.41
CA ALA A 64 0.14 -4.47 8.36
C ALA A 64 0.56 -3.07 8.81
N LEU A 65 -0.32 -2.37 9.55
CA LEU A 65 0.03 -1.10 10.16
C LEU A 65 1.15 -1.27 11.18
N GLN A 66 1.07 -2.29 12.06
CA GLN A 66 2.14 -2.54 13.02
C GLN A 66 3.49 -2.77 12.35
N TRP A 67 3.53 -3.60 11.30
CA TRP A 67 4.76 -3.81 10.52
C TRP A 67 5.28 -2.52 9.90
N TYR A 68 4.40 -1.65 9.39
CA TYR A 68 4.82 -0.35 8.87
C TYR A 68 5.48 0.51 9.95
N LEU A 69 4.88 0.60 11.14
CA LEU A 69 5.44 1.38 12.25
C LEU A 69 6.82 0.86 12.66
N ASP A 70 6.99 -0.46 12.70
CA ASP A 70 8.21 -1.12 13.17
C ASP A 70 9.38 -1.04 12.17
N PHE A 71 9.08 -1.08 10.86
CA PHE A 71 10.12 -1.28 9.82
C PHE A 71 10.22 -0.14 8.81
N VAL A 72 9.18 0.68 8.65
CA VAL A 72 9.13 1.73 7.62
C VAL A 72 9.26 3.11 8.26
N GLU A 73 8.48 3.39 9.30
CA GLU A 73 8.47 4.73 9.91
C GLU A 73 9.80 5.10 10.58
N SER A 74 10.50 4.12 11.16
CA SER A 74 11.81 4.31 11.79
C SER A 74 12.99 4.08 10.83
N ALA A 75 12.76 3.84 9.54
CA ALA A 75 13.83 3.50 8.60
C ALA A 75 14.77 4.69 8.33
N ASN A 76 16.07 4.41 8.32
CA ASN A 76 17.10 5.35 7.92
C ASN A 76 18.15 4.64 7.05
N PRO A 77 18.26 4.94 5.75
CA PRO A 77 17.53 5.98 5.02
C PRO A 77 16.01 5.69 4.89
N PRO A 78 15.19 6.71 4.57
CA PRO A 78 13.75 6.53 4.32
C PRO A 78 13.49 5.52 3.21
N VAL A 79 12.41 4.73 3.36
CA VAL A 79 11.98 3.75 2.35
C VAL A 79 11.13 4.43 1.29
N GLU A 80 11.40 4.13 0.03
CA GLU A 80 10.56 4.58 -1.10
C GLU A 80 9.19 3.90 -1.08
N PHE A 81 8.16 4.56 -1.61
CA PHE A 81 6.79 4.03 -1.67
C PHE A 81 6.71 2.64 -2.29
N ALA A 82 7.39 2.44 -3.43
CA ALA A 82 7.46 1.13 -4.08
C ALA A 82 8.14 0.08 -3.19
N GLY A 83 9.18 0.49 -2.44
CA GLY A 83 9.84 -0.35 -1.45
C GLY A 83 8.89 -0.81 -0.33
N VAL A 84 8.01 0.07 0.14
CA VAL A 84 6.99 -0.29 1.15
C VAL A 84 5.99 -1.31 0.59
N LEU A 85 5.49 -1.12 -0.64
CA LEU A 85 4.61 -2.10 -1.29
C LEU A 85 5.30 -3.47 -1.48
N CYS A 86 6.57 -3.48 -1.89
CA CYS A 86 7.34 -4.73 -1.98
C CYS A 86 7.53 -5.38 -0.61
N GLY A 87 7.80 -4.59 0.43
CA GLY A 87 7.95 -5.08 1.80
C GLY A 87 6.68 -5.72 2.36
N LEU A 88 5.52 -5.09 2.14
CA LEU A 88 4.21 -5.66 2.50
C LEU A 88 3.97 -6.99 1.77
N TYR A 89 4.21 -7.02 0.46
CA TYR A 89 4.06 -8.25 -0.34
C TYR A 89 4.95 -9.37 0.19
N HIS A 90 6.23 -9.08 0.41
CA HIS A 90 7.18 -10.06 0.92
C HIS A 90 6.77 -10.56 2.31
N ARG A 91 6.39 -9.65 3.21
CA ARG A 91 6.08 -9.96 4.60
C ARG A 91 4.81 -10.80 4.77
N PHE A 92 3.77 -10.57 3.98
CA PHE A 92 2.47 -11.20 4.18
C PHE A 92 2.14 -12.29 3.15
N ILE A 93 2.63 -12.18 1.91
CA ILE A 93 2.29 -13.13 0.83
C ILE A 93 3.39 -14.20 0.69
N THR A 94 4.65 -13.78 0.56
CA THR A 94 5.75 -14.71 0.29
C THR A 94 6.07 -15.59 1.50
N THR A 95 6.12 -15.02 2.70
CA THR A 95 6.36 -15.78 3.94
C THR A 95 5.23 -16.76 4.25
N ALA A 96 3.98 -16.39 3.99
CA ALA A 96 2.84 -17.29 4.17
C ALA A 96 2.95 -18.47 3.22
N THR A 97 3.26 -18.22 1.95
CA THR A 97 3.46 -19.28 0.94
C THR A 97 4.59 -20.25 1.36
N ALA A 98 5.70 -19.74 1.89
CA ALA A 98 6.78 -20.57 2.42
C ALA A 98 6.34 -21.40 3.65
N HIS A 99 5.56 -20.82 4.56
CA HIS A 99 5.02 -21.53 5.72
C HIS A 99 4.00 -22.62 5.34
N HIS A 100 3.20 -22.39 4.30
CA HIS A 100 2.28 -23.39 3.75
C HIS A 100 3.06 -24.54 3.10
N ALA A 101 4.06 -24.25 2.28
CA ALA A 101 4.89 -25.26 1.64
C ALA A 101 5.60 -26.18 2.65
N LEU A 102 6.04 -25.66 3.80
CA LEU A 102 6.69 -26.45 4.86
C LEU A 102 5.72 -27.36 5.64
N ARG A 103 4.40 -27.14 5.55
CA ARG A 103 3.39 -27.97 6.23
C ARG A 103 2.90 -29.15 5.39
N ASP A 104 3.20 -29.13 4.09
CA ASP A 104 2.79 -30.17 3.13
C ASP A 104 3.89 -31.25 2.91
N PHE A 105 4.97 -31.24 3.71
CA PHE A 105 6.02 -32.27 3.76
C PHE A 105 6.11 -32.89 5.16
#